data_AF-A0A2D4GCB0-F1
#
_entry.id   AF-A0A2D4GCB0-F1
#
_cell.length_a   1.000
_cell.length_b   1.000
_cell.length_c   1.000
_cell.angle_alpha   90.00
_cell.angle_beta   90.00
_cell.angle_gamma   90.00
#
_symmetry.space_group_name_H-M   'P 1'
#
loop_
_entity.id
_entity.type
_entity.pdbx_description
1 polymer ?
#
loop_
_entity_poly.entity_id
_entity_poly.type
_entity_poly.pdbx_seq_one_letter_code
_entity_poly.pdbx_strand_id
1 'polypeptide(L)'
;MLAQLEIQFSHNQYQGSSSVHPFELSLYKAPQMTLRGTSAHTYSRQLLVEQSFAHLHKSFAFNLTEVAKEWQTPSKNLGLFLEISLPASPESSLCSQLDSMLSTSLLVVSLTPGQCKSPRRRRSAYYVPVSASNICKPRRLYISFTEVGWENWIIAPQGYLANYCLGECPFPLTEELNSTNHAILQTIV
;
A
#
# COMPACT_ATOMS: atom_id res chain seq x y z
N MET A 1 -13.97 11.23 -10.44
CA MET A 1 -13.11 10.74 -9.35
C MET A 1 -12.84 11.91 -8.44
N LEU A 2 -12.97 11.70 -7.14
CA LEU A 2 -12.69 12.68 -6.08
C LEU A 2 -11.55 12.10 -5.24
N ALA A 3 -10.54 12.91 -4.93
CA ALA A 3 -9.45 12.51 -4.05
C ALA A 3 -9.17 13.62 -3.04
N GLN A 4 -9.15 13.26 -1.76
CA GLN A 4 -8.92 14.18 -0.67
C GLN A 4 -7.98 13.55 0.35
N LEU A 5 -6.91 14.26 0.69
CA LEU A 5 -6.01 13.92 1.79
C LEU A 5 -6.44 14.72 3.02
N GLU A 6 -6.72 14.04 4.12
CA GLU A 6 -7.00 14.69 5.39
C GLU A 6 -5.88 14.41 6.39
N ILE A 7 -5.40 15.47 7.04
CA ILE A 7 -4.39 15.41 8.10
C ILE A 7 -5.08 15.74 9.41
N GLN A 8 -5.01 14.82 10.35
CA GLN A 8 -5.59 14.96 11.69
C GLN A 8 -4.49 14.92 12.74
N PHE A 9 -4.59 15.81 13.72
CA PHE A 9 -3.65 15.90 14.84
C PHE A 9 -4.35 15.47 16.11
N SER A 10 -3.66 14.66 16.91
CA SER A 10 -4.23 14.01 18.09
C SER A 10 -4.29 14.91 19.34
N HIS A 11 -3.55 16.01 19.39
CA HIS A 11 -3.41 16.86 20.59
C HIS A 11 -3.83 18.32 20.34
N ASN A 12 -4.38 18.94 21.38
CA ASN A 12 -5.13 20.21 21.27
C ASN A 12 -4.30 21.49 21.49
N GLN A 13 -3.10 21.43 22.10
CA GLN A 13 -2.23 22.60 22.30
C GLN A 13 -0.76 22.18 22.47
N TYR A 14 0.15 23.00 21.95
CA TYR A 14 1.56 22.99 22.35
C TYR A 14 1.79 24.11 23.37
N GLN A 15 2.32 23.76 24.55
CA GLN A 15 2.77 24.72 25.55
C GLN A 15 4.18 25.20 25.18
N GLY A 16 4.22 26.28 24.41
CA GLY A 16 5.43 27.05 24.13
C GLY A 16 5.04 28.50 23.93
N SER A 17 5.22 29.30 24.98
CA SER A 17 5.12 30.77 25.04
C SER A 17 4.75 31.48 23.73
N SER A 18 3.53 32.00 23.63
CA SER A 18 3.19 33.14 22.76
C SER A 18 3.85 33.14 21.38
N SER A 19 3.86 32.03 20.64
CA SER A 19 4.37 32.02 19.28
C SER A 19 3.34 32.70 18.38
N VAL A 20 3.53 34.01 18.17
CA VAL A 20 2.77 34.88 17.27
C VAL A 20 2.84 34.40 15.81
N HIS A 21 3.71 33.44 15.50
CA HIS A 21 4.00 32.99 14.16
C HIS A 21 3.28 31.67 13.83
N PRO A 22 2.55 31.63 12.69
CA PRO A 22 1.90 30.41 12.23
C PRO A 22 2.93 29.38 11.78
N PHE A 23 2.62 28.10 11.98
CA PHE A 23 3.24 26.99 11.28
C PHE A 23 2.90 27.08 9.80
N GLU A 24 3.76 26.51 8.97
CA GLU A 24 3.52 26.39 7.53
C GLU A 24 3.58 24.91 7.15
N LEU A 25 2.58 24.47 6.40
CA LEU A 25 2.45 23.09 5.97
C LEU A 25 2.37 23.05 4.45
N SER A 26 3.29 22.31 3.87
CA SER A 26 3.53 22.27 2.44
C SER A 26 3.45 20.82 1.97
N LEU A 27 2.56 20.58 1.00
CA LEU A 27 2.36 19.27 0.41
C LEU A 27 2.97 19.26 -0.99
N TYR A 28 3.84 18.30 -1.24
CA TYR A 28 4.56 18.16 -2.51
C TYR A 28 4.20 16.85 -3.19
N LYS A 29 4.15 16.88 -4.52
CA LYS A 29 4.18 15.71 -5.39
C LYS A 29 5.63 15.31 -5.66
N ALA A 30 5.89 14.01 -5.57
CA ALA A 30 7.14 13.38 -5.95
C ALA A 30 6.93 12.53 -7.22
N PRO A 31 7.46 12.95 -8.38
CA PRO A 31 7.44 12.16 -9.60
C PRO A 31 8.39 10.95 -9.54
N GLN A 32 9.29 10.91 -8.56
CA GLN A 32 10.24 9.81 -8.36
C GLN A 32 10.49 9.62 -6.84
N MET A 33 10.12 8.46 -6.30
CA MET A 33 10.40 8.11 -4.90
C MET A 33 11.67 7.25 -4.82
N THR A 34 12.58 7.59 -3.89
CA THR A 34 13.72 6.75 -3.51
C THR A 34 13.48 6.10 -2.15
N LEU A 35 14.06 4.93 -1.93
CA LEU A 35 13.95 4.20 -0.65
C LEU A 35 14.69 4.97 0.46
N ARG A 36 14.18 4.90 1.70
CA ARG A 36 14.83 5.48 2.89
C ARG A 36 16.29 4.99 2.96
N GLY A 37 17.25 5.92 2.96
CA GLY A 37 18.69 5.63 3.12
C GLY A 37 19.62 6.05 1.98
N THR A 38 19.08 6.49 0.82
CA THR A 38 19.91 7.05 -0.27
C THR A 38 20.15 8.55 -0.07
N SER A 39 21.36 9.06 -0.34
CA SER A 39 21.71 10.47 -0.13
C SER A 39 20.73 11.42 -0.83
N ALA A 40 20.33 12.46 -0.09
CA ALA A 40 19.37 13.48 -0.49
C ALA A 40 19.97 14.41 -1.57
N HIS A 41 20.09 13.92 -2.81
CA HIS A 41 20.29 14.82 -3.95
C HIS A 41 18.95 15.43 -4.34
N THR A 42 18.97 16.76 -4.44
CA THR A 42 17.90 17.72 -4.78
C THR A 42 16.70 17.09 -5.49
N TYR A 43 15.64 16.92 -4.71
CA TYR A 43 14.39 16.32 -5.14
C TYR A 43 13.69 17.20 -6.19
N SER A 44 13.21 16.60 -7.28
CA SER A 44 12.14 17.20 -8.10
C SER A 44 10.84 17.09 -7.29
N ARG A 45 10.65 17.96 -6.31
CA ARG A 45 9.37 18.10 -5.60
C ARG A 45 8.58 19.20 -6.29
N GLN A 46 7.33 18.91 -6.61
CA GLN A 46 6.40 19.92 -7.11
C GLN A 46 5.45 20.29 -5.98
N LEU A 47 5.51 21.53 -5.49
CA LEU A 47 4.56 22.02 -4.49
C LEU A 47 3.15 21.93 -5.06
N LEU A 48 2.27 21.26 -4.35
CA LEU A 48 0.85 21.17 -4.67
C LEU A 48 0.07 22.27 -3.97
N VAL A 49 0.35 22.48 -2.69
CA VAL A 49 -0.42 23.36 -1.82
C VAL A 49 0.36 23.65 -0.55
N GLU A 50 0.24 24.89 -0.09
CA GLU A 50 0.86 25.40 1.13
C GLU A 50 -0.21 26.10 1.96
N GLN A 51 -0.23 25.82 3.27
CA GLN A 51 -1.20 26.39 4.20
C GLN A 51 -0.51 26.79 5.49
N SER A 52 -0.76 28.03 5.92
CA SER A 52 -0.28 28.55 7.21
C SER A 52 -1.35 28.38 8.29
N PHE A 53 -0.96 27.96 9.50
CA PHE A 53 -1.89 27.83 10.62
C PHE A 53 -1.24 28.12 11.97
N ALA A 54 -1.99 28.73 12.89
CA ALA A 54 -1.51 29.01 14.25
C ALA A 54 -1.74 27.86 15.23
N HIS A 55 -2.68 26.96 14.92
CA HIS A 55 -3.07 25.88 15.82
C HIS A 55 -3.20 24.53 15.13
N LEU A 56 -2.63 23.50 15.76
CA LEU A 56 -2.64 22.12 15.29
C LEU A 56 -3.98 21.39 15.53
N HIS A 57 -4.94 21.97 16.27
CA HIS A 57 -6.21 21.29 16.60
C HIS A 57 -7.21 21.19 15.43
N LYS A 58 -6.83 21.59 14.21
CA LYS A 58 -7.70 21.58 13.03
C LYS A 58 -7.25 20.47 12.08
N SER A 59 -8.20 19.80 11.45
CA SER A 59 -7.88 18.96 10.31
C SER A 59 -7.67 19.80 9.06
N PHE A 60 -6.67 19.42 8.26
CA PHE A 60 -6.41 20.04 6.97
C PHE A 60 -6.78 19.07 5.86
N ALA A 61 -7.60 19.55 4.94
CA ALA A 61 -8.00 18.83 3.76
C ALA A 61 -7.30 19.40 2.53
N PHE A 62 -6.66 18.52 1.77
CA PHE A 62 -6.07 18.84 0.48
C PHE A 62 -6.87 18.18 -0.62
N ASN A 63 -7.37 18.98 -1.55
CA ASN A 63 -8.00 18.47 -2.75
C ASN A 63 -6.91 17.94 -3.70
N LEU A 64 -6.86 16.63 -3.87
CA LEU A 64 -5.90 15.93 -4.71
C LEU A 64 -6.52 15.41 -6.00
N THR A 65 -7.72 15.90 -6.36
CA THR A 65 -8.49 15.34 -7.49
C THR A 65 -7.72 15.42 -8.81
N GLU A 66 -7.06 16.54 -9.11
CA GLU A 66 -6.26 16.68 -10.35
C GLU A 66 -5.00 15.81 -10.33
N VAL A 67 -4.30 15.76 -9.20
CA VAL A 67 -3.12 14.90 -9.00
C VAL A 67 -3.50 13.44 -9.21
N ALA A 68 -4.59 12.99 -8.59
CA ALA A 68 -5.07 11.63 -8.72
C ALA A 68 -5.48 11.32 -10.17
N LYS A 69 -6.05 12.26 -10.93
CA LYS A 69 -6.41 12.05 -12.35
C LYS A 69 -5.18 11.74 -13.19
N GLU A 70 -4.09 12.48 -12.98
CA GLU A 70 -2.81 12.25 -13.64
C GLU A 70 -2.22 10.88 -13.27
N TRP A 71 -2.39 10.47 -12.01
CA TRP A 71 -1.85 9.23 -11.45
C TRP A 71 -2.61 7.97 -11.90
N GLN A 72 -3.67 8.10 -12.70
CA GLN A 72 -4.37 6.93 -13.28
C GLN A 72 -3.54 6.20 -14.34
N THR A 73 -2.44 6.80 -14.80
CA THR A 73 -1.52 6.17 -15.75
C THR A 73 -0.46 5.34 -15.00
N PRO A 74 -0.35 4.03 -15.23
CA PRO A 74 0.47 3.12 -14.40
C PRO A 74 1.98 3.21 -14.66
N SER A 75 2.49 4.36 -15.10
CA SER A 75 3.83 4.46 -15.66
C SER A 75 4.95 4.54 -14.60
N LYS A 76 4.69 5.03 -13.37
CA LYS A 76 5.71 5.25 -12.33
C LYS A 76 5.14 5.16 -10.91
N ASN A 77 6.02 4.90 -9.94
CA ASN A 77 5.72 5.07 -8.52
C ASN A 77 5.62 6.56 -8.20
N LEU A 78 4.46 6.99 -7.70
CA LEU A 78 4.15 8.38 -7.42
C LEU A 78 4.00 8.56 -5.91
N GLY A 79 4.54 9.66 -5.40
CA GLY A 79 4.62 9.93 -3.97
C GLY A 79 4.07 11.30 -3.58
N LEU A 80 3.67 11.42 -2.33
CA LEU A 80 3.43 12.71 -1.67
C LEU A 80 4.45 12.89 -0.56
N PHE A 81 4.98 14.10 -0.43
CA PHE A 81 5.76 14.53 0.74
C PHE A 81 4.98 15.61 1.47
N LEU A 82 4.81 15.41 2.77
CA LEU A 82 4.25 16.40 3.66
C LEU A 82 5.40 17.01 4.47
N GLU A 83 5.47 18.33 4.49
CA GLU A 83 6.45 19.08 5.26
C GLU A 83 5.72 20.04 6.19
N ILE A 84 6.16 20.12 7.44
CA ILE A 84 5.66 21.09 8.43
C ILE A 84 6.87 21.90 8.88
N SER A 85 6.94 23.17 8.52
CA SER A 85 8.00 24.10 8.91
C SER A 85 7.59 24.89 10.15
N LEU A 86 8.54 25.06 11.07
CA LEU A 86 8.40 25.94 12.23
C LEU A 86 9.12 27.27 11.97
N PRO A 87 8.53 28.40 12.39
CA PRO A 87 9.26 29.66 12.46
C PRO A 87 10.41 29.48 13.48
N ALA A 88 11.63 29.71 13.01
CA ALA A 88 12.89 29.32 13.66
C ALA A 88 12.90 29.46 15.20
N SER A 89 13.00 28.31 15.89
CA SER A 89 13.61 28.25 17.21
C SER A 89 14.62 27.10 17.25
N PRO A 90 15.73 27.21 18.01
CA PRO A 90 16.87 26.30 17.90
C PRO A 90 16.66 24.94 18.61
N GLU A 91 15.48 24.67 19.14
CA GLU A 91 15.24 23.49 19.99
C GLU A 91 14.65 22.33 19.19
N SER A 92 15.55 21.39 18.87
CA SER A 92 15.31 20.11 18.18
C SER A 92 14.34 19.14 18.87
N SER A 93 13.81 19.46 20.06
CA SER A 93 13.02 18.56 20.91
C SER A 93 11.53 18.45 20.51
N LEU A 94 10.99 19.44 19.79
CA LEU A 94 9.58 19.49 19.40
C LEU A 94 9.27 18.53 18.22
N CYS A 95 10.19 18.36 17.27
CA CYS A 95 9.98 17.50 16.10
C CYS A 95 9.82 16.02 16.47
N SER A 96 10.59 15.52 17.46
CA SER A 96 10.44 14.14 17.94
C SER A 96 9.09 13.87 18.62
N GLN A 97 8.46 14.90 19.19
CA GLN A 97 7.14 14.78 19.80
C GLN A 97 6.02 14.78 18.73
N LEU A 98 6.19 15.53 17.64
CA LEU A 98 5.25 15.57 16.51
C LEU A 98 5.15 14.24 15.74
N ASP A 99 6.27 13.52 15.56
CA ASP A 99 6.27 12.21 14.85
C ASP A 99 5.42 11.14 15.55
N SER A 100 5.23 11.25 16.87
CA SER A 100 4.40 10.31 17.64
C SER A 100 2.90 10.61 17.59
N MET A 101 2.49 11.72 16.95
CA MET A 101 1.15 12.32 17.11
C MET A 101 0.37 12.53 15.81
N LEU A 102 0.98 12.23 14.66
CA LEU A 102 0.41 12.45 13.33
C LEU A 102 -0.27 11.19 12.80
N SER A 103 -1.55 11.28 12.46
CA SER A 103 -2.27 10.28 11.69
C SER A 103 -2.67 10.85 10.34
N THR A 104 -2.24 10.20 9.26
CA THR A 104 -2.61 10.58 7.89
C THR A 104 -3.52 9.53 7.29
N SER A 105 -4.62 9.96 6.69
CA SER A 105 -5.53 9.07 5.97
C SER A 105 -5.86 9.64 4.60
N LEU A 106 -5.79 8.79 3.57
CA LEU A 106 -6.07 9.16 2.18
C LEU A 106 -7.33 8.45 1.73
N LEU A 107 -8.38 9.21 1.42
CA LEU A 107 -9.61 8.69 0.85
C LEU A 107 -9.65 9.00 -0.66
N VAL A 108 -9.70 7.95 -1.49
CA VAL A 108 -9.86 8.08 -2.94
C VAL A 108 -11.19 7.45 -3.34
N VAL A 109 -12.08 8.26 -3.92
CA VAL A 109 -13.40 7.83 -4.40
C VAL A 109 -13.43 7.92 -5.92
N SER A 110 -13.37 6.77 -6.59
CA SER A 110 -13.55 6.70 -8.04
C SER A 110 -14.96 6.22 -8.38
N LEU A 111 -15.78 7.12 -8.94
CA LEU A 111 -17.14 6.82 -9.40
C LEU A 111 -17.20 6.45 -10.90
N THR A 112 -16.07 6.11 -11.53
CA THR A 112 -16.05 5.72 -12.95
C THR A 112 -16.51 4.27 -13.12
N PRO A 113 -17.70 4.01 -13.69
CA PRO A 113 -18.27 2.66 -13.77
C PRO A 113 -17.41 1.69 -14.60
N GLY A 114 -16.64 2.21 -15.58
CA GLY A 114 -15.81 1.41 -16.49
C GLY A 114 -14.43 0.99 -15.95
N GLN A 115 -13.99 1.51 -14.80
CA GLN A 115 -12.69 1.20 -14.19
C GLN A 115 -12.79 0.13 -13.09
N CYS A 116 -14.00 -0.08 -12.53
CA CYS A 116 -14.31 -1.23 -11.68
C CYS A 116 -14.52 -2.47 -12.55
N LYS A 117 -13.48 -2.92 -13.27
CA LYS A 117 -13.49 -4.26 -13.84
C LYS A 117 -13.74 -5.21 -12.67
N SER A 118 -14.76 -6.08 -12.78
CA SER A 118 -14.92 -7.16 -11.82
C SER A 118 -13.55 -7.79 -11.63
N PRO A 119 -13.00 -7.85 -10.41
CA PRO A 119 -11.72 -8.52 -10.23
C PRO A 119 -11.90 -9.87 -10.89
N ARG A 120 -11.09 -10.20 -11.91
CA ARG A 120 -11.07 -11.56 -12.48
C ARG A 120 -11.14 -12.46 -11.28
N ARG A 121 -12.24 -13.22 -11.14
CA ARG A 121 -12.54 -13.99 -9.94
C ARG A 121 -11.23 -14.61 -9.53
N ARG A 122 -10.61 -14.10 -8.44
CA ARG A 122 -9.36 -14.67 -7.94
C ARG A 122 -9.72 -16.13 -7.84
N ARG A 123 -9.01 -17.00 -8.57
CA ARG A 123 -9.25 -18.43 -8.49
C ARG A 123 -9.04 -18.73 -7.02
N SER A 124 -10.12 -18.78 -6.25
CA SER A 124 -10.01 -19.12 -4.85
C SER A 124 -9.48 -20.54 -4.89
N ALA A 125 -8.49 -20.84 -4.05
CA ALA A 125 -8.19 -22.22 -3.74
C ALA A 125 -9.47 -22.78 -3.12
N TYR A 126 -10.36 -23.32 -3.97
CA TYR A 126 -11.58 -23.94 -3.53
C TYR A 126 -11.14 -25.09 -2.65
N TYR A 127 -11.61 -25.11 -1.41
CA TYR A 127 -11.28 -26.15 -0.47
C TYR A 127 -11.94 -27.43 -0.97
N VAL A 128 -11.17 -28.27 -1.67
CA VAL A 128 -11.57 -29.64 -1.98
C VAL A 128 -11.09 -30.49 -0.81
N PRO A 129 -11.98 -31.17 -0.08
CA PRO A 129 -11.58 -32.14 0.93
C PRO A 129 -10.56 -33.12 0.35
N VAL A 130 -9.61 -33.56 1.17
CA VAL A 130 -8.61 -34.55 0.76
C VAL A 130 -9.33 -35.87 0.43
N SER A 131 -9.79 -36.04 -0.81
CA SER A 131 -10.19 -37.35 -1.31
C SER A 131 -8.94 -38.20 -1.49
N ALA A 132 -9.04 -39.49 -1.19
CA ALA A 132 -7.99 -40.49 -1.33
C ALA A 132 -7.59 -40.80 -2.79
N SER A 133 -7.97 -39.94 -3.74
CA SER A 133 -7.54 -40.09 -5.13
C SER A 133 -6.05 -39.76 -5.26
N ASN A 134 -5.35 -40.62 -6.00
CA ASN A 134 -3.96 -40.40 -6.42
C ASN A 134 -3.84 -39.35 -7.53
N ILE A 135 -4.95 -38.81 -8.03
CA ILE A 135 -4.97 -37.85 -9.13
C ILE A 135 -4.41 -36.50 -8.69
N CYS A 136 -3.61 -35.88 -9.56
CA CYS A 136 -2.97 -34.58 -9.34
C CYS A 136 -3.99 -33.48 -9.03
N LYS A 137 -3.85 -32.85 -7.86
CA LYS A 137 -4.70 -31.71 -7.44
C LYS A 137 -3.96 -30.80 -6.46
N PRO A 138 -4.40 -29.53 -6.30
CA PRO A 138 -3.86 -28.65 -5.29
C PRO A 138 -4.12 -29.20 -3.88
N ARG A 139 -3.08 -29.20 -3.05
CA ARG A 139 -3.05 -29.58 -1.64
C ARG A 139 -2.72 -28.37 -0.80
N ARG A 140 -3.33 -28.31 0.38
CA ARG A 140 -3.14 -27.19 1.31
C ARG A 140 -1.77 -27.31 1.97
N LEU A 141 -1.03 -26.21 1.95
CA LEU A 141 0.21 -26.06 2.70
C LEU A 141 0.23 -24.65 3.27
N TYR A 142 0.17 -24.57 4.61
CA TYR A 142 0.42 -23.35 5.33
C TYR A 142 1.89 -23.33 5.73
N ILE A 143 2.56 -22.22 5.45
CA ILE A 143 3.95 -22.00 5.84
C ILE A 143 3.93 -21.00 6.99
N SER A 144 4.33 -21.44 8.17
CA SER A 144 4.63 -20.53 9.28
C SER A 144 6.05 -19.99 9.15
N PHE A 145 6.24 -18.68 9.26
CA PHE A 145 7.59 -18.11 9.21
C PHE A 145 8.40 -18.41 10.47
N THR A 146 7.74 -18.75 11.58
CA THR A 146 8.43 -19.23 12.78
C THR A 146 9.05 -20.62 12.53
N GLU A 147 8.31 -21.53 11.88
CA GLU A 147 8.74 -22.90 11.60
C GLU A 147 9.90 -22.96 10.58
N VAL A 148 9.96 -21.99 9.67
CA VAL A 148 11.03 -21.88 8.66
C VAL A 148 12.20 -21.01 9.16
N GLY A 149 12.10 -20.40 10.34
CA GLY A 149 13.15 -19.55 10.92
C GLY A 149 13.26 -18.16 10.28
N TRP A 150 12.18 -17.66 9.69
CA TRP A 150 12.10 -16.39 8.95
C TRP A 150 11.42 -15.25 9.73
N GLU A 151 10.99 -15.51 10.96
CA GLU A 151 10.35 -14.53 11.85
C GLU A 151 11.20 -13.27 12.11
N ASN A 152 12.53 -13.38 12.01
CA ASN A 152 13.44 -12.26 12.28
C ASN A 152 13.53 -11.23 11.15
N TRP A 153 13.14 -11.57 9.92
CA TRP A 153 13.19 -10.65 8.76
C TRP A 153 11.83 -10.38 8.14
N ILE A 154 10.85 -11.27 8.32
CA ILE A 154 9.47 -11.06 7.88
C ILE A 154 8.63 -10.60 9.07
N ILE A 155 8.31 -9.31 9.10
CA ILE A 155 7.57 -8.66 10.19
C ILE A 155 6.07 -9.04 10.18
N ALA A 156 5.48 -9.16 8.98
CA ALA A 156 4.10 -9.59 8.78
C ALA A 156 3.89 -10.06 7.33
N PRO A 157 2.95 -10.99 7.06
CA PRO A 157 2.13 -11.76 8.01
C PRO A 157 2.95 -12.80 8.78
N GLN A 158 2.35 -13.52 9.74
CA GLN A 158 3.04 -14.59 10.50
C GLN A 158 3.27 -15.88 9.68
N GLY A 159 2.59 -15.99 8.55
CA GLY A 159 2.67 -17.11 7.64
C GLY A 159 1.66 -16.97 6.51
N TYR A 160 1.71 -17.87 5.53
CA TYR A 160 0.81 -17.81 4.37
C TYR A 160 0.46 -19.18 3.81
N LEU A 161 -0.65 -19.23 3.05
CA LEU A 161 -1.09 -20.41 2.31
C LEU A 161 -0.33 -20.52 0.98
N ALA A 162 0.78 -21.25 0.98
CA ALA A 162 1.54 -21.52 -0.24
C ALA A 162 0.78 -22.49 -1.16
N ASN A 163 0.22 -23.55 -0.58
CA ASN A 163 -0.33 -24.70 -1.31
C ASN A 163 0.70 -25.36 -2.26
N TYR A 164 0.42 -26.56 -2.74
CA TYR A 164 1.27 -27.26 -3.70
C TYR A 164 0.44 -28.27 -4.50
N CYS A 165 0.88 -28.65 -5.70
CA CYS A 165 0.20 -29.69 -6.47
C CYS A 165 0.85 -31.06 -6.17
N LEU A 166 0.04 -32.08 -5.92
CA LEU A 166 0.52 -33.45 -5.70
C LEU A 166 -0.48 -34.48 -6.24
N GLY A 167 0.07 -35.50 -6.89
CA GLY A 167 -0.63 -36.66 -7.45
C GLY A 167 -0.14 -36.98 -8.86
N GLU A 168 -0.73 -37.98 -9.48
CA GLU A 168 -0.44 -38.46 -10.81
C GLU A 168 -1.39 -37.84 -11.85
N CYS A 169 -0.86 -37.54 -13.03
CA CYS A 169 -1.64 -37.14 -14.19
C CYS A 169 -1.73 -38.33 -15.14
N PRO A 170 -2.81 -39.13 -15.12
CA PRO A 170 -2.96 -40.26 -16.02
C PRO A 170 -3.00 -39.80 -17.49
N PHE A 171 -2.50 -40.64 -18.38
CA PHE A 171 -2.63 -40.45 -19.82
C PHE A 171 -3.68 -41.40 -20.39
N PRO A 172 -4.64 -40.91 -21.20
CA PRO A 172 -4.90 -39.51 -21.53
C PRO A 172 -5.45 -38.73 -20.32
N LEU A 173 -5.22 -37.41 -20.28
CA LEU A 173 -5.70 -36.55 -19.18
C LEU A 173 -7.22 -36.73 -19.02
N THR A 174 -7.66 -37.09 -17.82
CA THR A 174 -9.07 -37.33 -17.50
C THR A 174 -9.85 -36.02 -17.32
N GLU A 175 -11.17 -36.07 -17.52
CA GLU A 175 -12.07 -34.91 -17.36
C GLU A 175 -12.01 -34.30 -15.94
N GLU A 176 -11.73 -35.13 -14.94
CA GLU A 176 -11.56 -34.73 -13.53
C GLU A 176 -10.46 -33.68 -13.33
N LEU A 177 -9.43 -33.66 -14.19
CA LEU A 177 -8.34 -32.69 -14.13
C LEU A 177 -8.71 -31.31 -14.70
N ASN A 178 -9.89 -31.16 -15.33
CA ASN A 178 -10.33 -29.92 -16.00
C ASN A 178 -9.22 -29.31 -16.87
N SER A 179 -8.53 -30.18 -17.62
CA SER A 179 -7.35 -29.81 -18.38
C SER A 179 -7.71 -28.94 -19.58
N THR A 180 -6.85 -27.97 -19.91
CA THR A 180 -7.02 -27.18 -21.12
C THR A 180 -6.67 -28.01 -22.36
N ASN A 181 -7.25 -27.68 -23.52
CA ASN A 181 -6.89 -28.32 -24.79
C ASN A 181 -5.38 -28.26 -25.05
N HIS A 182 -4.71 -27.16 -24.67
CA HIS A 182 -3.26 -27.03 -24.75
C HIS A 182 -2.54 -28.11 -23.91
N ALA A 183 -2.98 -28.36 -22.67
CA ALA A 183 -2.38 -29.38 -21.82
C ALA A 183 -2.61 -30.80 -22.38
N ILE A 184 -3.81 -31.08 -22.92
CA ILE A 184 -4.11 -32.37 -23.56
C ILE A 184 -3.18 -32.60 -24.77
N LEU A 185 -3.04 -31.61 -25.66
CA LEU A 185 -2.17 -31.72 -26.84
C LEU A 185 -0.69 -31.94 -26.47
N GLN A 186 -0.19 -31.29 -25.40
CA GLN A 186 1.17 -31.49 -24.91
C GLN A 186 1.46 -32.92 -24.41
N THR A 187 0.43 -33.71 -24.08
CA THR A 187 0.61 -35.10 -23.64
C THR A 187 0.64 -36.12 -24.78
N ILE A 188 0.32 -35.71 -26.01
CA ILE A 188 0.16 -36.61 -27.17
C ILE A 188 1.40 -36.57 -28.10
N VAL A 189 2.36 -35.68 -27.84
CA VAL A 189 3.58 -35.48 -28.65
C VAL A 189 4.79 -36.24 -28.15
#